data_AF-A0A5S9QW40-F1
#
_entry.id   AF-A0A5S9QW40-F1
#
_cell.length_a   1.000
_cell.length_b   1.000
_cell.length_c   1.000
_cell.angle_alpha   90.00
_cell.angle_beta   90.00
_cell.angle_gamma   90.00
#
_symmetry.space_group_name_H-M   'P 1'
#
loop_
_entity.id
_entity.type
_entity.pdbx_description
1 polymer ?
#
loop_
_entity_poly.entity_id
_entity_poly.type
_entity_poly.pdbx_seq_one_letter_code
_entity_poly.pdbx_strand_id
1 'polypeptide(L)'
;MFPTSRVGKIVFAVWLSICIGLLIFAYIQREIHDMPVAFTWLLMLVSAPIGFVIGPVVGVVTANISDLFNIPYQPFFSLLPSWFIVVAVGYLQWFIAIPRFIKWCRSKWSGT
;
A
#
# COMPACT_ATOMS: atom_id res chain seq x y z
N MET A 1 7.57 -13.19 2.79
CA MET A 1 7.76 -14.51 2.13
C MET A 1 7.87 -14.22 0.64
N PHE A 2 9.04 -14.35 0.03
CA PHE A 2 9.21 -13.96 -1.38
C PHE A 2 8.42 -14.90 -2.31
N PRO A 3 7.77 -14.39 -3.37
CA PRO A 3 7.14 -15.23 -4.36
C PRO A 3 8.18 -16.15 -5.01
N THR A 4 7.96 -17.46 -4.91
CA THR A 4 8.90 -18.47 -5.43
C THR A 4 8.76 -18.68 -6.93
N SER A 5 7.59 -18.36 -7.51
CA SER A 5 7.35 -18.48 -8.95
C SER A 5 7.94 -17.29 -9.73
N ARG A 6 8.42 -17.54 -10.96
CA ARG A 6 8.95 -16.49 -11.86
C ARG A 6 7.91 -15.39 -12.11
N VAL A 7 6.65 -15.79 -12.36
CA VAL A 7 5.53 -14.86 -12.56
C VAL A 7 5.28 -14.01 -11.31
N GLY A 8 5.28 -14.62 -10.12
CA GLY A 8 5.07 -13.89 -8.87
C GLY A 8 6.17 -12.87 -8.58
N LYS A 9 7.43 -13.16 -8.95
CA LYS A 9 8.54 -12.21 -8.84
C LYS A 9 8.38 -11.01 -9.77
N ILE A 10 7.96 -11.25 -11.02
CA ILE A 10 7.71 -10.18 -12.00
C ILE A 10 6.58 -9.28 -11.52
N VAL A 11 5.45 -9.87 -11.11
CA VAL A 11 4.30 -9.12 -10.58
C VAL A 11 4.70 -8.32 -9.34
N PHE A 12 5.47 -8.91 -8.42
CA PHE A 12 6.01 -8.21 -7.25
C PHE A 12 6.91 -7.04 -7.64
N ALA A 13 7.84 -7.24 -8.58
CA ALA A 13 8.73 -6.20 -9.04
C ALA A 13 7.95 -5.04 -9.69
N VAL A 14 7.01 -5.34 -10.58
CA VAL A 14 6.15 -4.33 -11.23
C VAL A 14 5.34 -3.56 -10.20
N TRP A 15 4.68 -4.27 -9.27
CA TRP A 15 3.88 -3.65 -8.21
C TRP A 15 4.73 -2.74 -7.32
N LEU A 16 5.92 -3.21 -6.89
CA LEU A 16 6.83 -2.42 -6.07
C LEU A 16 7.36 -1.20 -6.83
N SER A 17 7.69 -1.36 -8.12
CA SER A 17 8.09 -0.24 -8.98
C SER A 17 7.00 0.82 -9.10
N ILE A 18 5.73 0.43 -9.18
CA ILE A 18 4.60 1.36 -9.15
C ILE A 18 4.53 2.08 -7.79
N CYS A 19 4.65 1.36 -6.67
CA CYS A 19 4.65 1.94 -5.33
C CYS A 19 5.79 2.97 -5.12
N ILE A 20 6.98 2.68 -5.64
CA ILE A 20 8.13 3.60 -5.62
C ILE A 20 7.91 4.77 -6.59
N GLY A 21 7.34 4.50 -7.77
CA GLY A 21 6.98 5.53 -8.75
C GLY A 21 6.02 6.56 -8.17
N LEU A 22 5.05 6.12 -7.36
CA LEU A 22 4.16 7.02 -6.63
C LEU A 22 4.91 7.90 -5.62
N LEU A 23 5.93 7.38 -4.93
CA LEU A 23 6.77 8.19 -4.04
C LEU A 23 7.60 9.22 -4.80
N ILE A 24 8.15 8.85 -5.95
CA ILE A 24 8.92 9.79 -6.79
C ILE A 24 7.99 10.88 -7.31
N PHE A 25 6.82 10.51 -7.81
CA PHE A 25 5.77 11.44 -8.23
C PHE A 25 5.40 12.40 -7.09
N ALA A 26 5.17 11.86 -5.90
CA ALA A 26 4.90 12.62 -4.71
C ALA A 26 6.03 13.62 -4.39
N TYR A 27 7.28 13.16 -4.41
CA TYR A 27 8.42 14.01 -4.11
C TYR A 27 8.56 15.19 -5.10
N ILE A 28 8.36 14.94 -6.38
CA ILE A 28 8.43 15.95 -7.44
C ILE A 28 7.28 16.96 -7.30
N GLN A 29 6.07 16.49 -6.99
CA GLN A 29 4.87 17.34 -6.88
C GLN A 29 4.61 17.89 -5.47
N ARG A 30 5.59 17.84 -4.56
CA ARG A 30 5.42 18.23 -3.15
C ARG A 30 4.92 19.66 -2.91
N GLU A 31 5.07 20.55 -3.89
CA GLU A 31 4.64 21.96 -3.82
C GLU A 31 3.19 22.16 -4.27
N ILE A 32 2.56 21.15 -4.88
CA ILE A 32 1.18 21.20 -5.35
C ILE A 32 0.25 20.83 -4.18
N HIS A 33 -0.72 21.69 -3.88
CA HIS A 33 -1.64 21.48 -2.76
C HIS A 33 -2.45 20.18 -2.85
N ASP A 34 -2.87 19.79 -4.06
CA ASP A 34 -3.73 18.62 -4.29
C ASP A 34 -2.95 17.30 -4.42
N MET A 35 -1.62 17.34 -4.42
CA MET A 35 -0.77 16.16 -4.55
C MET A 35 -1.06 15.08 -3.48
N PRO A 36 -1.27 15.41 -2.19
CA PRO A 36 -1.49 14.39 -1.16
C PRO A 36 -2.76 13.58 -1.44
N VAL A 37 -3.81 14.25 -1.91
CA VAL A 37 -5.08 13.62 -2.25
C VAL A 37 -4.90 12.66 -3.42
N ALA A 38 -4.26 13.12 -4.51
CA ALA A 38 -3.98 12.28 -5.67
C ALA A 38 -3.12 11.05 -5.31
N PHE A 39 -2.08 11.26 -4.51
CA PHE A 39 -1.21 10.18 -4.03
C PHE A 39 -1.99 9.14 -3.23
N THR A 40 -2.83 9.56 -2.29
CA THR A 40 -3.62 8.63 -1.47
C THR A 40 -4.58 7.81 -2.33
N TRP A 41 -5.29 8.43 -3.29
CA TRP A 41 -6.18 7.70 -4.19
C TRP A 41 -5.45 6.66 -5.04
N LEU A 42 -4.32 7.03 -5.63
CA LEU A 42 -3.49 6.10 -6.42
C LEU A 42 -2.94 4.96 -5.56
N LEU A 43 -2.50 5.27 -4.34
CA LEU A 43 -2.00 4.29 -3.39
C LEU A 43 -3.09 3.30 -2.97
N MET A 44 -4.32 3.77 -2.71
CA MET A 44 -5.46 2.90 -2.42
C MET A 44 -5.79 1.96 -3.59
N LEU A 45 -5.71 2.47 -4.81
CA LEU A 45 -5.95 1.67 -6.02
C LEU A 45 -4.89 0.58 -6.21
N VAL A 46 -3.61 0.91 -6.04
CA VAL A 46 -2.50 -0.05 -6.16
C VAL A 46 -2.50 -1.11 -5.06
N SER A 47 -3.05 -0.76 -3.89
CA SER A 47 -3.20 -1.67 -2.74
C SER A 47 -4.60 -2.27 -2.63
N ALA A 48 -5.45 -2.11 -3.65
CA ALA A 48 -6.81 -2.62 -3.62
C ALA A 48 -6.85 -4.16 -3.44
N PRO A 49 -7.92 -4.71 -2.83
CA PRO A 49 -9.00 -3.98 -2.16
C PRO A 49 -8.65 -3.43 -0.77
N ILE A 50 -7.64 -3.98 -0.08
CA ILE A 50 -7.36 -3.61 1.32
C ILE A 50 -6.97 -2.13 1.48
N GLY A 51 -6.42 -1.51 0.44
CA GLY A 51 -6.17 -0.08 0.36
C GLY A 51 -7.38 0.78 0.71
N PHE A 52 -8.58 0.40 0.28
CA PHE A 52 -9.81 1.14 0.57
C PHE A 52 -10.29 0.99 2.02
N VAL A 53 -9.88 -0.06 2.72
CA VAL A 53 -10.23 -0.30 4.12
C VAL A 53 -9.18 0.33 5.03
N ILE A 54 -7.91 0.06 4.76
CA ILE A 54 -6.78 0.47 5.61
C ILE A 54 -6.39 1.93 5.35
N GLY A 55 -6.53 2.44 4.13
CA GLY A 55 -6.19 3.82 3.78
C GLY A 55 -6.86 4.86 4.68
N PRO A 56 -8.20 4.85 4.84
CA PRO A 56 -8.90 5.76 5.74
C PRO A 56 -8.49 5.60 7.21
N VAL A 57 -8.35 4.35 7.68
CA VAL A 57 -7.93 4.05 9.06
C VAL A 57 -6.55 4.63 9.35
N VAL A 58 -5.60 4.41 8.46
CA VAL A 58 -4.24 4.93 8.59
C VAL A 58 -4.24 6.45 8.54
N GLY A 59 -5.00 7.07 7.63
CA GLY A 59 -5.16 8.52 7.56
C GLY A 59 -5.62 9.13 8.88
N VAL A 60 -6.69 8.58 9.47
CA VAL A 60 -7.21 9.01 10.78
C VAL A 60 -6.15 8.84 11.87
N VAL A 61 -5.49 7.68 11.94
CA VAL A 61 -4.45 7.43 12.96
C VAL A 61 -3.28 8.40 12.81
N THR A 62 -2.79 8.64 11.60
CA THR A 62 -1.69 9.58 11.36
C THR A 62 -2.03 11.01 11.69
N ALA A 63 -3.27 11.45 11.43
CA ALA A 63 -3.73 12.79 11.80
C ALA A 63 -3.76 12.96 13.33
N ASN A 64 -4.38 12.03 14.04
CA ASN A 64 -4.46 12.08 15.52
C ASN A 64 -3.07 12.04 16.18
N ILE A 65 -2.14 11.24 15.66
CA ILE A 65 -0.76 11.22 16.16
C ILE A 65 -0.07 12.55 15.89
N SER A 66 -0.23 13.11 14.68
CA SER A 66 0.42 14.38 14.32
C SER A 66 -0.06 15.53 15.21
N ASP A 67 -1.36 15.56 15.50
CA ASP A 67 -1.97 16.54 16.40
C ASP A 67 -1.49 16.36 17.85
N LEU A 68 -1.42 15.10 18.33
CA LEU A 68 -0.97 14.80 19.70
C LEU A 68 0.49 15.23 19.95
N PHE A 69 1.35 15.11 18.94
CA PHE A 69 2.78 15.42 19.03
C PHE A 69 3.17 16.79 18.46
N ASN A 70 2.21 17.62 18.03
CA ASN A 70 2.46 18.91 17.35
C ASN A 70 3.46 18.80 16.19
N ILE A 71 3.35 17.73 15.40
CA ILE A 71 4.26 17.50 14.27
C ILE A 71 3.89 18.49 13.15
N PRO A 72 4.82 19.33 12.68
CA PRO A 72 4.53 20.27 11.61
C PRO A 72 4.17 19.52 10.33
N TYR A 73 3.08 19.94 9.70
CA TYR A 73 2.62 19.34 8.45
C TYR A 73 3.64 19.59 7.33
N GLN A 74 4.09 18.51 6.70
CA GLN A 74 4.95 18.58 5.53
C GLN A 74 4.38 17.65 4.45
N PRO A 75 3.89 18.18 3.30
CA PRO A 75 3.09 17.43 2.34
C PRO A 75 3.66 16.07 1.94
N PHE A 76 4.97 16.01 1.69
CA PHE A 76 5.63 14.75 1.33
C PHE A 76 5.93 13.85 2.54
N PHE A 77 6.56 14.39 3.59
CA PHE A 77 7.03 13.59 4.72
C PHE A 77 5.88 13.02 5.55
N SER A 78 4.78 13.77 5.67
CA SER A 78 3.57 13.32 6.35
C SER A 78 2.89 12.12 5.65
N LEU A 79 3.19 11.87 4.36
CA LEU A 79 2.65 10.73 3.61
C LEU A 79 3.49 9.45 3.76
N LEU A 80 4.75 9.55 4.18
CA LEU A 80 5.65 8.39 4.28
C LEU A 80 5.14 7.29 5.23
N PRO A 81 4.61 7.60 6.43
CA PRO A 81 4.05 6.57 7.31
C PRO A 81 2.89 5.84 6.66
N SER A 82 1.97 6.59 6.03
CA SER A 82 0.79 6.04 5.36
C SER A 82 1.18 5.16 4.17
N TRP A 83 2.15 5.62 3.37
CA TRP A 83 2.72 4.82 2.29
C TRP A 83 3.31 3.51 2.81
N PHE A 84 4.16 3.57 3.84
CA PHE A 84 4.80 2.38 4.40
C PHE A 84 3.78 1.35 4.88
N ILE A 85 2.76 1.80 5.64
CA ILE A 85 1.74 0.91 6.21
C ILE A 85 0.90 0.30 5.08
N VAL A 86 0.39 1.11 4.16
CA VAL A 86 -0.49 0.64 3.08
C VAL A 86 0.26 -0.29 2.12
N VAL A 87 1.51 0.02 1.77
CA VAL A 87 2.36 -0.87 0.95
C VAL A 87 2.65 -2.16 1.70
N ALA A 88 3.01 -2.12 2.98
CA ALA A 88 3.26 -3.32 3.77
C ALA A 88 2.03 -4.23 3.82
N VAL A 89 0.84 -3.67 4.08
CA VAL A 89 -0.40 -4.43 4.13
C VAL A 89 -0.82 -4.92 2.74
N GLY A 90 -0.66 -4.11 1.69
CA GLY A 90 -0.89 -4.51 0.30
C GLY A 90 0.00 -5.68 -0.11
N TYR A 91 1.26 -5.69 0.33
CA TYR A 91 2.16 -6.82 0.13
C TYR A 91 1.65 -8.09 0.83
N LEU A 92 1.25 -7.97 2.10
CA LEU A 92 0.69 -9.09 2.86
C LEU A 92 -0.57 -9.64 2.18
N GLN A 93 -1.43 -8.78 1.64
CA GLN A 93 -2.61 -9.18 0.89
C GLN A 93 -2.24 -9.97 -0.38
N TRP A 94 -1.48 -9.35 -1.29
CA TRP A 94 -1.25 -9.88 -2.64
C TRP A 94 -0.29 -11.07 -2.69
N PHE A 95 0.74 -11.07 -1.86
CA PHE A 95 1.83 -12.05 -1.98
C PHE A 95 1.84 -13.10 -0.86
N ILE A 96 1.02 -12.93 0.18
CA ILE A 96 0.92 -13.90 1.28
C ILE A 96 -0.51 -14.42 1.43
N ALA A 97 -1.48 -13.54 1.69
CA ALA A 97 -2.85 -13.95 1.99
C ALA A 97 -3.55 -14.60 0.80
N ILE A 98 -3.56 -13.93 -0.36
CA ILE A 98 -4.21 -14.44 -1.58
C ILE A 98 -3.62 -15.79 -2.03
N PRO A 99 -2.28 -15.96 -2.16
CA PRO A 99 -1.72 -17.25 -2.56
C PRO A 99 -2.00 -18.38 -1.56
N ARG A 100 -2.03 -18.08 -0.26
CA ARG A 100 -2.41 -19.06 0.78
C ARG A 100 -3.87 -19.45 0.67
N PHE A 101 -4.75 -18.48 0.46
CA PHE A 101 -6.18 -18.70 0.29
C PHE A 101 -6.47 -19.56 -0.95
N ILE A 102 -5.84 -19.25 -2.09
CA ILE A 102 -5.96 -20.05 -3.32
C ILE A 102 -5.49 -21.50 -3.09
N LYS A 103 -4.36 -21.70 -2.42
CA LYS A 103 -3.86 -23.06 -2.10
C LYS A 103 -4.82 -23.82 -1.18
N TRP A 104 -5.39 -23.14 -0.19
CA TRP A 104 -6.37 -23.72 0.72
C TRP A 104 -7.66 -24.13 -0.01
N CYS A 105 -8.22 -23.25 -0.85
CA CYS A 105 -9.39 -23.57 -1.66
C CYS A 105 -9.13 -24.75 -2.60
N ARG A 106 -7.95 -24.78 -3.23
CA ARG A 106 -7.57 -25.89 -4.13
C ARG A 106 -7.51 -27.22 -3.39
N SER A 107 -6.84 -27.25 -2.23
CA SER A 107 -6.73 -28.45 -1.39
C SER A 107 -8.10 -28.99 -0.99
N LYS A 108 -9.01 -28.11 -0.58
CA LYS A 108 -10.37 -28.47 -0.15
C LYS A 108 -11.22 -29.04 -1.30
N TRP A 109 -11.05 -28.52 -2.51
CA TRP A 109 -11.79 -28.99 -3.69
C TRP A 109 -11.23 -30.28 -4.29
N SER A 110 -9.93 -30.53 -4.21
CA SER A 110 -9.31 -31.78 -4.70
C SER A 110 -9.53 -32.99 -3.77
N GLY A 111 -10.09 -32.78 -2.59
CA GLY A 111 -10.43 -33.84 -1.63
C GLY A 111 -11.90 -34.28 -1.68
N THR A 112 -12.66 -33.84 -2.67
CA THR A 112 -14.04 -34.29 -2.97
C THR A 112 -14.05 -34.97 -4.32
#